data_AF-A0A2S1H6V9-F1
#
_entry.id   AF-A0A2S1H6V9-F1
#
_cell.length_a   1.000
_cell.length_b   1.000
_cell.length_c   1.000
_cell.angle_alpha   90.00
_cell.angle_beta   90.00
_cell.angle_gamma   90.00
#
_symmetry.space_group_name_H-M   'P 1'
#
loop_
_entity.id
_entity.type
_entity.pdbx_description
1 polymer ?
#
loop_
_entity_poly.entity_id
_entity_poly.type
_entity_poly.pdbx_seq_one_letter_code
_entity_poly.pdbx_strand_id
1 'polypeptide(L)'
;MNNLFKNYVNEKGWELYDIYTDEESGSDSNRAGIQRLIKDAQEKIFDVIVAKEFSRISRNSAFLYGFKDAMIANRIHFITLDDTKKNIN
;
A
#
# COMPACT_ATOMS: atom_id res chain seq x y z
N MET A 1 0.60 9.15 -13.72
CA MET A 1 1.09 8.07 -12.82
C MET A 1 2.52 8.41 -12.41
N ASN A 2 2.80 8.66 -11.13
CA ASN A 2 4.12 9.11 -10.68
C ASN A 2 5.22 8.10 -11.06
N ASN A 3 6.27 8.58 -11.75
CA ASN A 3 7.41 7.79 -12.23
C ASN A 3 8.14 7.03 -11.10
N LEU A 4 8.02 7.53 -9.86
CA LEU A 4 8.67 7.00 -8.66
C LEU A 4 8.39 5.51 -8.39
N PHE A 5 7.12 5.11 -8.35
CA PHE A 5 6.76 3.73 -7.99
C PHE A 5 7.21 2.73 -9.06
N LYS A 6 7.02 3.09 -10.34
CA LYS A 6 7.44 2.25 -11.47
C LYS A 6 8.95 2.08 -11.48
N ASN A 7 9.71 3.16 -11.29
CA ASN A 7 11.17 3.09 -11.21
C ASN A 7 11.62 2.21 -10.04
N TYR A 8 11.05 2.41 -8.85
CA TYR A 8 11.40 1.61 -7.68
C TYR A 8 11.11 0.11 -7.88
N VAL A 9 9.94 -0.23 -8.43
CA VAL A 9 9.57 -1.62 -8.76
C VAL A 9 10.55 -2.21 -9.78
N ASN A 10 10.86 -1.47 -10.85
CA ASN A 10 11.81 -1.91 -11.88
C ASN A 10 13.23 -2.09 -11.34
N GLU A 11 13.73 -1.16 -10.52
CA GLU A 11 15.06 -1.24 -9.89
C GLU A 11 15.22 -2.46 -8.97
N LYS A 12 14.13 -2.90 -8.35
CA LYS A 12 14.09 -4.12 -7.53
C LYS A 12 13.94 -5.40 -8.36
N GLY A 13 13.72 -5.29 -9.67
CA GLY A 13 13.41 -6.42 -10.55
C GLY A 13 12.07 -7.08 -10.24
N TRP A 14 11.14 -6.32 -9.64
CA TRP A 14 9.79 -6.81 -9.34
C TRP A 14 8.85 -6.64 -10.52
N GLU A 15 7.83 -7.48 -10.59
CA GLU A 15 6.75 -7.36 -11.57
C GLU A 15 5.61 -6.53 -10.97
N LEU A 16 5.16 -5.51 -11.71
CA LEU A 16 4.00 -4.72 -11.29
C LEU A 16 2.72 -5.50 -11.60
N TYR A 17 2.08 -6.04 -10.57
CA TYR A 17 0.76 -6.67 -10.69
C TYR A 17 -0.34 -5.65 -11.02
N ASP A 18 -0.62 -4.72 -10.10
CA ASP A 18 -1.67 -3.71 -10.30
C ASP A 18 -1.49 -2.49 -9.37
N ILE A 19 -2.27 -1.43 -9.60
CA ILE A 19 -2.29 -0.20 -8.84
C ILE A 19 -3.68 0.01 -8.23
N TYR A 20 -3.74 0.14 -6.91
CA TYR A 20 -4.97 0.34 -6.16
C TYR A 20 -5.13 1.83 -5.81
N THR A 21 -6.28 2.40 -6.18
CA THR A 21 -6.60 3.82 -5.95
C THR A 21 -7.99 3.99 -5.34
N ASP A 22 -8.13 4.88 -4.37
CA ASP A 22 -9.41 5.36 -3.84
C ASP A 22 -9.59 6.84 -4.24
N GLU A 23 -10.79 7.27 -4.63
CA GLU A 23 -11.10 8.68 -4.93
C GLU A 23 -11.54 9.43 -3.66
N GLU A 24 -10.97 10.61 -3.39
CA GLU A 24 -11.31 11.47 -2.23
C GLU A 24 -12.53 12.38 -2.49
N SER A 25 -13.62 11.88 -3.10
CA SER A 25 -14.82 12.71 -3.29
C SER A 25 -15.94 12.35 -2.28
N GLY A 26 -16.24 13.30 -1.38
CA GLY A 26 -17.47 13.31 -0.58
C GLY A 26 -17.49 12.43 0.66
N SER A 27 -18.46 12.69 1.55
CA SER A 27 -18.62 12.15 2.91
C SER A 27 -18.77 10.64 3.04
N ASP A 28 -18.76 9.89 1.94
CA ASP A 28 -18.70 8.43 1.88
C ASP A 28 -17.62 8.04 0.87
N SER A 29 -16.35 8.08 1.31
CA SER A 29 -15.24 7.55 0.51
C SER A 29 -15.44 6.05 0.35
N ASN A 30 -15.88 5.62 -0.84
CA ASN A 30 -16.03 4.22 -1.14
C ASN A 30 -14.62 3.63 -1.32
N ARG A 31 -14.08 3.03 -0.25
CA ARG A 31 -12.70 2.51 -0.15
C ARG A 31 -12.47 1.23 -0.96
N ALA A 32 -13.00 1.18 -2.19
CA ALA A 32 -13.04 0.01 -3.03
C ALA A 32 -11.62 -0.47 -3.42
N GLY A 33 -10.68 0.45 -3.64
CA GLY A 33 -9.30 0.10 -3.95
C GLY A 33 -8.62 -0.62 -2.79
N ILE A 34 -8.85 -0.14 -1.56
CA ILE A 34 -8.32 -0.76 -0.35
C ILE A 34 -8.98 -2.10 -0.04
N GLN A 35 -10.29 -2.23 -0.23
CA GLN A 35 -10.98 -3.50 -0.09
C GLN A 35 -10.44 -4.54 -1.10
N ARG A 36 -10.23 -4.15 -2.36
CA ARG A 36 -9.63 -5.02 -3.38
C ARG A 36 -8.21 -5.42 -3.00
N LEU A 37 -7.40 -4.48 -2.52
CA LEU A 37 -6.03 -4.77 -2.07
C LEU A 37 -5.99 -5.80 -0.94
N ILE A 38 -6.89 -5.70 0.05
CA ILE A 38 -6.97 -6.68 1.14
C ILE A 38 -7.40 -8.05 0.60
N LYS A 39 -8.39 -8.08 -0.29
CA LYS A 39 -8.85 -9.33 -0.91
C LYS A 39 -7.73 -10.02 -1.70
N ASP A 40 -7.06 -9.29 -2.59
CA ASP A 40 -5.99 -9.82 -3.43
C ASP A 40 -4.76 -10.24 -2.57
N ALA A 41 -4.51 -9.57 -1.44
CA ALA A 41 -3.52 -10.00 -0.45
C ALA A 41 -3.90 -11.33 0.23
N GLN A 42 -5.17 -11.53 0.57
CA GLN A 42 -5.67 -12.80 1.14
C GLN A 42 -5.62 -13.94 0.13
N GLU A 43 -5.85 -13.64 -1.15
CA GLU A 43 -5.72 -14.58 -2.27
C GLU A 43 -4.25 -14.81 -2.68
N LYS A 44 -3.30 -14.10 -2.06
CA LYS A 44 -1.85 -14.19 -2.31
C LYS A 44 -1.45 -13.94 -3.76
N ILE A 45 -2.12 -12.99 -4.41
CA ILE A 45 -1.83 -12.61 -5.81
C ILE A 45 -0.50 -11.84 -5.92
N PHE A 46 -0.10 -11.17 -4.85
CA PHE A 46 1.18 -10.48 -4.72
C PHE A 46 1.74 -10.71 -3.31
N ASP A 47 3.00 -10.38 -3.10
CA ASP A 47 3.72 -10.49 -1.82
C ASP A 47 4.32 -9.17 -1.34
N VAL A 48 4.32 -8.12 -2.17
CA VAL A 48 4.83 -6.79 -1.84
C VAL A 48 3.80 -5.71 -2.15
N ILE A 49 3.61 -4.77 -1.23
CA ILE A 49 2.89 -3.53 -1.45
C ILE A 49 3.85 -2.36 -1.31
N VAL A 50 3.81 -1.44 -2.26
CA VAL A 50 4.56 -0.19 -2.21
C VAL A 50 3.58 0.98 -2.12
N ALA A 51 3.71 1.80 -1.09
CA ALA A 51 2.91 3.01 -0.88
C ALA A 51 3.82 4.23 -0.70
N LYS A 52 3.27 5.46 -0.84
CA LYS A 52 4.04 6.67 -0.56
C LYS A 52 4.36 6.78 0.94
N GLU A 53 3.33 6.65 1.76
CA GLU A 53 3.39 6.81 3.21
C GLU A 53 2.24 6.00 3.83
N PHE A 54 2.41 5.57 5.08
CA PHE A 54 1.39 4.76 5.78
C PHE A 54 0.05 5.49 5.91
N SER A 55 0.06 6.82 6.04
CA SER A 55 -1.14 7.64 6.20
C SER A 55 -2.08 7.59 4.98
N ARG A 56 -1.57 7.17 3.80
CA ARG A 56 -2.37 6.95 2.59
C ARG A 56 -3.21 5.68 2.64
N ILE A 57 -2.89 4.75 3.55
CA ILE A 57 -3.68 3.54 3.75
C ILE A 57 -4.79 3.74 4.76
N SER A 58 -4.61 4.53 5.81
CA SER A 58 -5.72 4.90 6.72
C SER A 58 -5.25 5.91 7.75
N ARG A 59 -6.14 6.82 8.13
CA ARG A 59 -5.99 7.69 9.31
C ARG A 59 -6.68 7.12 10.56
N ASN A 60 -7.48 6.06 10.42
CA ASN A 60 -8.14 5.37 11.51
C ASN A 60 -7.23 4.27 12.09
N SER A 61 -6.90 4.40 13.38
CA SER A 61 -6.01 3.49 14.09
C SER A 61 -6.51 2.04 14.12
N ALA A 62 -7.81 1.80 14.33
CA ALA A 62 -8.37 0.45 14.39
C ALA A 62 -8.26 -0.27 13.03
N PHE A 63 -8.57 0.44 11.94
CA PHE A 63 -8.36 -0.09 10.59
C PHE A 63 -6.88 -0.40 10.34
N LEU A 64 -5.97 0.48 10.78
CA LEU A 64 -4.54 0.30 10.59
C LEU A 64 -4.00 -0.97 11.25
N TYR A 65 -4.48 -1.30 12.46
CA TYR A 65 -4.10 -2.55 13.13
C TYR A 65 -4.59 -3.77 12.35
N GLY A 66 -5.87 -3.81 11.98
CA GLY A 66 -6.43 -4.92 11.20
C GLY A 66 -5.74 -5.10 9.84
N PHE A 67 -5.37 -3.99 9.18
CA PHE A 67 -4.58 -4.03 7.95
C PHE A 67 -3.20 -4.66 8.18
N LYS A 68 -2.46 -4.23 9.22
CA LYS A 68 -1.14 -4.79 9.53
C LYS A 68 -1.22 -6.28 9.85
N ASP A 69 -2.21 -6.70 10.64
CA ASP A 69 -2.41 -8.10 10.97
C ASP A 69 -2.68 -8.93 9.71
N ALA A 70 -3.50 -8.40 8.79
CA ALA A 70 -3.75 -9.05 7.51
C ALA A 70 -2.48 -9.19 6.66
N MET A 71 -1.63 -8.16 6.61
CA MET A 71 -0.36 -8.24 5.87
C MET A 71 0.58 -9.29 6.48
N ILE A 72 0.71 -9.33 7.80
CA ILE A 72 1.57 -10.30 8.51
C ILE A 72 1.04 -11.72 8.29
N ALA A 73 -0.26 -11.95 8.46
CA ALA A 73 -0.88 -13.26 8.30
C ALA A 73 -0.71 -13.81 6.87
N ASN A 74 -0.73 -12.93 5.87
CA ASN A 74 -0.60 -13.30 4.46
C ASN A 74 0.83 -13.20 3.91
N ARG A 75 1.82 -12.89 4.76
CA ARG A 75 3.24 -12.73 4.38
C ARG A 75 3.46 -11.64 3.32
N ILE A 76 2.73 -10.54 3.44
CA ILE A 76 2.86 -9.38 2.56
C ILE A 76 3.87 -8.39 3.15
N HIS A 77 4.88 -8.05 2.36
CA HIS A 77 5.84 -6.99 2.67
C HIS A 77 5.27 -5.63 2.31
N PHE A 78 4.99 -4.80 3.31
CA PHE A 78 4.50 -3.44 3.09
C PHE A 78 5.65 -2.42 3.20
N ILE A 79 5.93 -1.72 2.10
CA ILE A 79 7.02 -0.75 1.96
C ILE A 79 6.45 0.63 1.71
N THR A 80 6.96 1.63 2.43
CA THR A 80 6.65 3.03 2.18
C THR A 80 7.86 3.77 1.63
N LEU A 81 7.68 4.53 0.56
CA LEU A 81 8.74 5.32 -0.10
C LEU A 81 8.90 6.73 0.49
N ASP A 82 8.53 6.91 1.75
CA ASP A 82 8.57 8.23 2.39
C ASP A 82 10.04 8.67 2.58
N ASP A 83 10.51 9.60 1.75
CA ASP A 83 11.88 10.15 1.76
C ASP A 83 12.14 11.08 2.97
N THR A 84 11.22 11.14 3.94
CA THR A 84 11.29 12.05 5.11
C THR A 84 12.07 11.48 6.31
N LYS A 85 12.59 10.26 6.24
CA LYS A 85 13.70 9.84 7.13
C LYS A 85 15.03 9.83 6.38
N LYS A 86 15.38 10.95 5.74
CA LYS A 86 16.79 11.28 5.56
C LYS A 86 17.41 11.48 6.94
N ASN A 87 18.43 10.67 7.20
CA ASN A 87 19.41 10.79 8.27
C ASN A 87 19.45 12.20 8.90
N ILE A 88 19.00 12.30 10.14
CA ILE A 88 19.56 13.29 11.05
C ILE A 88 20.96 12.77 11.40
N ASN A 89 21.98 13.49 10.95
CA ASN A 89 23.35 13.36 11.43
C ASN A 89 23.40 13.53 12.96
#